data_AF-A0A970N7N6-F1
#
_entry.id   AF-A0A970N7N6-F1
#
_cell.length_a   1.000
_cell.length_b   1.000
_cell.length_c   1.000
_cell.angle_alpha   90.00
_cell.angle_beta   90.00
_cell.angle_gamma   90.00
#
_symmetry.space_group_name_H-M   'P 1'
#
loop_
_entity.id
_entity.type
_entity.pdbx_description
1 polymer ?
#
loop_
_entity_poly.entity_id
_entity_poly.type
_entity_poly.pdbx_seq_one_letter_code
_entity_poly.pdbx_strand_id
1 'polypeptide(L)'
;GAACAACLTIILLSIAILPQAMNIWSGKLIVDSQYSNLPDQAGKKAENSKDSPPANETQKNNNGDNAPTTHKETQKTDKNETAVIPPWNELTITEKFRGINYNGIEYSSSSKDEINEKDIGKLLLNTTVTGYDNSLSEPKEYSIRCSIYALNKILPDCAIAVKFEGQDKYYPYLNVFYVPKTLGSFINDLNLRENLEFNNIIEYSFIQKNELITMKYTLPSTDNIWDMLLSDVNLKNAELENELELKDTGLDLMSCSINVKKIGIKNISLAVTENGYLTSNIFSSATFYIGKEKVDAFVDYVIKNGTGTVIARSDISNDTDSSETITSGSAPKTVNELG
;
A
#
# COMPACT_ATOMS: atom_id res chain seq x y z
N GLY A 1 6.18 18.53 67.97
CA GLY A 1 6.19 17.36 67.06
C GLY A 1 5.75 17.85 65.70
N ALA A 2 6.49 17.63 64.61
CA ALA A 2 6.83 16.31 64.01
C ALA A 2 5.55 15.53 63.66
N ALA A 3 5.29 15.00 62.46
CA ALA A 3 6.05 14.71 61.24
C ALA A 3 5.01 14.63 60.07
N CYS A 4 5.29 15.05 58.83
CA CYS A 4 5.99 14.36 57.73
C CYS A 4 5.29 13.07 57.21
N ALA A 5 4.84 13.09 55.94
CA ALA A 5 4.77 11.99 54.93
C ALA A 5 3.58 12.20 53.97
N ALA A 6 3.59 11.92 52.67
CA ALA A 6 4.60 11.83 51.61
C ALA A 6 3.79 11.76 50.29
N CYS A 7 4.37 12.30 49.22
CA CYS A 7 3.83 12.31 47.86
C CYS A 7 3.51 10.91 47.32
N LEU A 8 2.49 10.80 46.47
CA LEU A 8 2.48 9.80 45.40
C LEU A 8 1.92 10.44 44.11
N THR A 9 2.83 10.99 43.31
CA THR A 9 2.61 11.34 41.91
C THR A 9 2.64 10.04 41.12
N ILE A 10 1.50 9.61 40.59
CA ILE A 10 1.48 8.52 39.60
C ILE A 10 1.72 9.15 38.23
N ILE A 11 2.98 9.07 37.79
CA ILE A 11 3.35 9.24 36.39
C ILE A 11 2.86 7.98 35.68
N LEU A 12 1.77 8.07 34.94
CA LEU A 12 1.40 7.06 33.95
C LEU A 12 2.36 7.18 32.78
N LEU A 13 3.45 6.39 32.86
CA LEU A 13 4.30 6.07 31.72
C LEU A 13 3.48 5.15 30.80
N SER A 14 2.71 5.74 29.88
CA SER A 14 2.17 4.99 28.75
C SER A 14 3.31 4.73 27.78
N ILE A 15 3.93 3.56 27.97
CA ILE A 15 4.84 2.93 27.01
C ILE A 15 4.00 2.70 25.76
N ALA A 16 4.20 3.55 24.75
CA ALA A 16 3.75 3.27 23.39
C ALA A 16 4.52 2.05 22.90
N ILE A 17 3.88 0.88 22.99
CA ILE A 17 4.35 -0.32 22.31
C ILE A 17 4.11 -0.07 20.82
N LEU A 18 5.15 0.36 20.11
CA LEU A 18 5.17 0.44 18.66
C LEU A 18 4.84 -0.95 18.08
N PRO A 19 3.86 -1.08 17.18
CA PRO A 19 3.82 -2.23 16.28
C PRO A 19 5.07 -2.15 15.39
N GLN A 20 5.93 -3.15 15.52
CA GLN A 20 7.06 -3.32 14.62
C GLN A 20 6.56 -3.52 13.19
N ALA A 21 7.17 -2.79 12.25
CA ALA A 21 7.26 -3.09 10.83
C ALA A 21 6.04 -3.81 10.21
N MET A 22 4.91 -3.10 10.08
CA MET A 22 3.93 -3.49 9.06
C MET A 22 4.44 -3.01 7.71
N ASN A 23 5.07 -3.93 6.98
CA ASN A 23 5.15 -3.86 5.53
C ASN A 23 3.71 -3.68 5.01
N ILE A 24 3.42 -2.48 4.51
CA ILE A 24 2.23 -2.25 3.70
C ILE A 24 2.45 -3.06 2.43
N TRP A 25 1.83 -4.24 2.38
CA TRP A 25 1.64 -5.01 1.16
C TRP A 25 0.68 -4.21 0.29
N SER A 26 1.19 -3.17 -0.36
CA SER A 26 0.58 -2.67 -1.58
C SER A 26 0.76 -3.78 -2.60
N GLY A 27 -0.31 -4.48 -2.93
CA GLY A 27 -0.37 -5.38 -4.09
C GLY A 27 0.04 -4.60 -5.33
N LYS A 28 1.33 -4.55 -5.59
CA LYS A 28 1.94 -4.20 -6.85
C LYS A 28 2.27 -5.54 -7.48
N LEU A 29 1.53 -5.91 -8.52
CA LEU A 29 2.02 -6.84 -9.52
C LEU A 29 3.40 -6.31 -9.97
N ILE A 30 4.46 -6.91 -9.45
CA ILE A 30 5.80 -6.72 -9.96
C ILE A 30 5.85 -7.52 -11.26
N VAL A 31 5.59 -6.84 -12.37
CA VAL A 31 6.18 -7.26 -13.65
C VAL A 31 7.53 -6.56 -13.72
N ASP A 32 8.55 -7.19 -13.15
CA ASP A 32 9.94 -6.92 -13.54
C ASP A 32 10.49 -8.16 -14.24
N SER A 33 10.51 -8.06 -15.57
CA SER A 33 11.49 -8.77 -16.38
C SER A 33 12.88 -8.42 -15.85
N GLN A 34 13.77 -9.41 -15.83
CA GLN A 34 15.19 -9.37 -15.40
C GLN A 34 15.44 -9.99 -14.02
N TYR A 35 15.22 -11.30 -13.83
CA TYR A 35 16.12 -12.19 -13.07
C TYR A 35 15.79 -13.65 -13.41
N SER A 36 16.42 -14.16 -14.47
CA SER A 36 16.54 -15.59 -14.73
C SER A 36 17.69 -16.18 -13.90
N ASN A 37 17.44 -17.34 -13.29
CA ASN A 37 18.38 -18.31 -12.71
C ASN A 37 18.48 -18.32 -11.17
N LEU A 38 17.67 -19.16 -10.53
CA LEU A 38 18.08 -19.91 -9.34
C LEU A 38 17.61 -21.38 -9.47
N PRO A 39 18.46 -22.38 -9.15
CA PRO A 39 18.14 -23.80 -9.27
C PRO A 39 17.32 -24.33 -8.09
N ASP A 40 16.43 -25.29 -8.41
CA ASP A 40 15.78 -26.21 -7.46
C ASP A 40 16.79 -26.83 -6.49
N GLN A 41 16.42 -26.95 -5.21
CA GLN A 41 16.49 -28.22 -4.47
C GLN A 41 15.59 -28.22 -3.22
N ALA A 42 14.83 -29.30 -3.12
CA ALA A 42 13.89 -29.63 -2.08
C ALA A 42 14.53 -30.17 -0.79
N GLY A 43 13.86 -29.90 0.34
CA GLY A 43 13.60 -30.87 1.41
C GLY A 43 14.70 -31.15 2.46
N LYS A 44 14.43 -30.77 3.72
CA LYS A 44 14.20 -31.74 4.82
C LYS A 44 13.79 -31.06 6.13
N LYS A 45 12.81 -31.69 6.78
CA LYS A 45 12.18 -31.36 8.07
C LYS A 45 13.08 -31.69 9.28
N ALA A 46 12.93 -30.82 10.30
CA ALA A 46 12.81 -31.03 11.76
C ALA A 46 13.80 -31.94 12.53
N GLU A 47 14.38 -31.41 13.62
CA GLU A 47 14.09 -31.87 14.99
C GLU A 47 14.69 -30.95 16.10
N ASN A 48 13.95 -30.87 17.22
CA ASN A 48 14.25 -30.16 18.47
C ASN A 48 15.25 -30.92 19.36
N SER A 49 16.11 -30.24 20.13
CA SER A 49 16.09 -30.26 21.63
C SER A 49 17.33 -29.66 22.31
N LYS A 50 17.07 -28.75 23.27
CA LYS A 50 17.58 -28.61 24.65
C LYS A 50 19.09 -28.58 25.02
N ASP A 51 19.38 -27.52 25.80
CA ASP A 51 20.21 -27.41 27.01
C ASP A 51 21.74 -27.58 26.96
N SER A 52 22.41 -26.55 27.51
CA SER A 52 23.85 -26.30 27.67
C SER A 52 24.44 -26.98 28.95
N PRO A 53 25.64 -26.62 29.44
CA PRO A 53 27.06 -26.78 28.99
C PRO A 53 27.84 -27.57 30.11
N PRO A 54 29.17 -27.42 30.44
CA PRO A 54 30.29 -26.62 29.89
C PRO A 54 31.70 -27.27 29.86
N ALA A 55 32.68 -26.45 29.42
CA ALA A 55 34.05 -26.26 29.92
C ALA A 55 35.26 -26.94 29.21
N ASN A 56 36.17 -26.04 28.81
CA ASN A 56 37.66 -26.06 28.83
C ASN A 56 38.41 -27.39 28.63
N GLU A 57 39.36 -27.41 27.68
CA GLU A 57 40.81 -27.32 27.99
C GLU A 57 41.69 -27.31 26.73
N THR A 58 42.93 -26.90 26.95
CA THR A 58 43.91 -26.44 25.97
C THR A 58 45.01 -27.50 25.77
N GLN A 59 45.66 -27.50 24.60
CA GLN A 59 47.07 -27.84 24.32
C GLN A 59 47.43 -29.14 23.54
N LYS A 60 48.12 -28.85 22.41
CA LYS A 60 49.44 -29.36 21.93
C LYS A 60 49.57 -30.71 21.21
N ASN A 61 49.98 -30.55 19.94
CA ASN A 61 51.18 -31.08 19.26
C ASN A 61 51.32 -32.60 19.00
N ASN A 62 51.31 -33.02 17.73
CA ASN A 62 52.52 -33.31 16.93
C ASN A 62 52.24 -34.10 15.62
N ASN A 63 52.90 -33.65 14.54
CA ASN A 63 53.39 -34.30 13.30
C ASN A 63 52.76 -35.58 12.72
N GLY A 64 52.50 -35.52 11.41
CA GLY A 64 52.46 -36.66 10.49
C GLY A 64 52.00 -36.27 9.08
N ASP A 65 52.87 -36.45 8.10
CA ASP A 65 52.76 -36.03 6.68
C ASP A 65 51.52 -36.55 5.92
N ASN A 66 50.95 -35.69 5.06
CA ASN A 66 50.67 -35.94 3.61
C ASN A 66 49.68 -34.89 3.05
N ALA A 67 50.10 -34.14 2.03
CA ALA A 67 49.24 -33.31 1.17
C ALA A 67 48.73 -34.15 -0.03
N PRO A 68 47.85 -33.65 -0.94
CA PRO A 68 47.05 -32.43 -0.92
C PRO A 68 45.57 -32.68 -1.27
N THR A 69 44.60 -31.95 -0.70
CA THR A 69 43.30 -31.78 -1.37
C THR A 69 42.80 -30.35 -1.26
N THR A 70 42.65 -29.77 -2.45
CA THR A 70 42.26 -28.40 -2.76
C THR A 70 40.81 -28.15 -2.35
N HIS A 71 40.58 -27.51 -1.21
CA HIS A 71 39.26 -26.95 -0.89
C HIS A 71 39.19 -25.53 -1.43
N LYS A 72 38.46 -25.37 -2.54
CA LYS A 72 37.97 -24.07 -3.02
C LYS A 72 37.08 -23.47 -1.93
N GLU A 73 37.56 -22.41 -1.32
CA GLU A 73 36.80 -21.51 -0.47
C GLU A 73 35.62 -20.98 -1.29
N THR A 74 34.43 -21.53 -1.05
CA THR A 74 33.21 -20.98 -1.63
C THR A 74 32.77 -19.87 -0.69
N GLN A 75 33.17 -18.64 -1.02
CA GLN A 75 32.67 -17.45 -0.35
C GLN A 75 31.14 -17.44 -0.47
N LYS A 76 30.46 -17.82 0.60
CA LYS A 76 29.05 -17.49 0.80
C LYS A 76 28.95 -15.97 0.87
N THR A 77 28.52 -15.36 -0.21
CA THR A 77 28.03 -13.98 -0.18
C THR A 77 26.58 -14.07 0.30
N ASP A 78 26.41 -14.06 1.62
CA ASP A 78 25.12 -13.76 2.24
C ASP A 78 24.81 -12.29 1.91
N LYS A 79 24.12 -12.05 0.79
CA LYS A 79 23.46 -10.76 0.56
C LYS A 79 22.26 -10.70 1.47
N ASN A 80 22.49 -10.32 2.73
CA ASN A 80 21.44 -9.77 3.56
C ASN A 80 20.98 -8.48 2.88
N GLU A 81 19.79 -8.50 2.28
CA GLU A 81 19.09 -7.29 1.84
C GLU A 81 18.74 -6.48 3.08
N THR A 82 19.69 -5.68 3.54
CA THR A 82 19.48 -4.74 4.63
C THR A 82 18.94 -3.47 3.98
N ALA A 83 17.67 -3.15 4.23
CA ALA A 83 17.09 -1.88 3.80
C ALA A 83 17.94 -0.74 4.38
N VAL A 84 18.51 0.09 3.50
CA VAL A 84 19.32 1.24 3.90
C VAL A 84 18.37 2.35 4.34
N ILE A 85 18.39 2.70 5.63
CA ILE A 85 17.61 3.82 6.15
C ILE A 85 18.33 5.12 5.75
N PRO A 86 17.68 6.03 4.98
CA PRO A 86 18.29 7.29 4.59
C PRO A 86 18.54 8.19 5.81
N PRO A 87 19.66 8.94 5.84
CA PRO A 87 19.97 9.85 6.93
C PRO A 87 19.02 11.04 6.99
N TRP A 88 18.80 11.59 8.18
CA TRP A 88 17.83 12.66 8.43
C TRP A 88 18.00 13.87 7.52
N ASN A 89 19.23 14.29 7.22
CA ASN A 89 19.49 15.44 6.36
C ASN A 89 19.05 15.25 4.90
N GLU A 90 18.95 14.00 4.44
CA GLU A 90 18.49 13.64 3.08
C GLU A 90 16.96 13.54 2.98
N LEU A 91 16.26 13.42 4.12
CA LEU A 91 14.81 13.38 4.16
C LEU A 91 14.18 14.74 3.83
N THR A 92 13.09 14.70 3.07
CA THR A 92 12.17 15.84 2.90
C THR A 92 11.47 16.19 4.20
N ILE A 93 10.84 17.38 4.29
CA ILE A 93 10.18 17.82 5.52
C ILE A 93 9.02 16.89 5.94
N THR A 94 8.26 16.36 4.98
CA THR A 94 7.17 15.41 5.23
C THR A 94 7.71 14.04 5.64
N GLU A 95 8.83 13.58 5.09
CA GLU A 95 9.50 12.35 5.54
C GLU A 95 10.09 12.49 6.96
N LYS A 96 10.63 13.66 7.32
CA LYS A 96 11.10 13.99 8.68
C LYS A 96 9.97 13.95 9.70
N PHE A 97 8.81 14.50 9.34
CA PHE A 97 7.65 14.65 10.22
C PHE A 97 6.44 13.88 9.67
N ARG A 98 6.60 12.57 9.48
CA ARG A 98 5.66 11.73 8.72
C ARG A 98 4.25 11.65 9.31
N GLY A 99 4.13 11.63 10.64
CA GLY A 99 2.87 11.46 11.36
C GLY A 99 2.47 12.72 12.10
N ILE A 100 1.18 13.08 12.02
CA ILE A 100 0.60 14.22 12.74
C ILE A 100 -0.74 13.79 13.33
N ASN A 101 -0.97 14.08 14.61
CA ASN A 101 -2.27 13.88 15.24
C ASN A 101 -3.06 15.19 15.28
N TYR A 102 -4.31 15.15 14.83
CA TYR A 102 -5.25 16.25 14.97
C TYR A 102 -6.64 15.70 15.29
N ASN A 103 -7.25 16.21 16.36
CA ASN A 103 -8.58 15.81 16.81
C ASN A 103 -8.74 14.29 17.03
N GLY A 104 -7.69 13.63 17.53
CA GLY A 104 -7.70 12.18 17.75
C GLY A 104 -7.52 11.33 16.49
N ILE A 105 -7.37 11.95 15.32
CA ILE A 105 -7.10 11.27 14.05
C ILE A 105 -5.60 11.35 13.75
N GLU A 106 -5.01 10.22 13.37
CA GLU A 106 -3.64 10.14 12.89
C GLU A 106 -3.62 10.36 11.37
N TYR A 107 -2.83 11.34 10.94
CA TYR A 107 -2.58 11.62 9.55
C TYR A 107 -1.14 11.30 9.22
N SER A 108 -0.90 10.84 7.99
CA SER A 108 0.44 10.62 7.49
C SER A 108 0.69 11.27 6.14
N SER A 109 1.94 11.65 5.90
CA SER A 109 2.39 12.12 4.60
C SER A 109 3.77 11.56 4.26
N SER A 110 3.90 11.06 3.05
CA SER A 110 5.20 10.86 2.39
C SER A 110 5.27 11.63 1.08
N SER A 111 4.34 12.59 0.89
CA SER A 111 4.23 13.30 -0.37
C SER A 111 5.31 14.37 -0.46
N LYS A 112 5.90 14.50 -1.66
CA LYS A 112 6.73 15.64 -2.05
C LYS A 112 5.89 16.73 -2.73
N ASP A 113 4.63 16.43 -3.04
CA ASP A 113 3.73 17.35 -3.70
C ASP A 113 3.21 18.40 -2.72
N GLU A 114 3.13 19.62 -3.22
CA GLU A 114 2.63 20.78 -2.50
C GLU A 114 1.16 21.01 -2.84
N ILE A 115 0.40 21.51 -1.87
CA ILE A 115 -0.97 21.94 -2.09
C ILE A 115 -0.97 23.38 -2.57
N ASN A 116 -1.77 23.68 -3.59
CA ASN A 116 -1.95 25.03 -4.07
C ASN A 116 -2.63 25.89 -2.99
N GLU A 117 -2.12 27.10 -2.76
CA GLU A 117 -2.66 28.03 -1.76
C GLU A 117 -4.17 28.28 -1.92
N LYS A 118 -4.69 28.28 -3.15
CA LYS A 118 -6.13 28.45 -3.42
C LYS A 118 -7.02 27.34 -2.83
N ASP A 119 -6.44 26.16 -2.60
CA ASP A 119 -7.14 24.99 -2.06
C ASP A 119 -7.09 24.96 -0.53
N ILE A 120 -6.32 25.85 0.09
CA ILE A 120 -6.22 25.98 1.55
C ILE A 120 -7.48 26.67 2.10
N GLY A 121 -8.06 26.06 3.12
CA GLY A 121 -9.20 26.57 3.87
C GLY A 121 -8.78 27.24 5.17
N LYS A 122 -9.69 27.20 6.16
CA LYS A 122 -9.45 27.80 7.47
C LYS A 122 -8.30 27.13 8.23
N LEU A 123 -7.59 27.91 9.03
CA LEU A 123 -6.68 27.41 10.05
C LEU A 123 -7.48 26.58 11.07
N LEU A 124 -6.98 25.39 11.40
CA LEU A 124 -7.55 24.46 12.38
C LEU A 124 -6.78 24.48 13.69
N LEU A 125 -5.45 24.42 13.63
CA LEU A 125 -4.60 24.34 14.82
C LEU A 125 -3.19 24.86 14.53
N ASN A 126 -2.59 25.55 15.51
CA ASN A 126 -1.14 25.74 15.57
C ASN A 126 -0.59 24.79 16.62
N THR A 127 0.45 24.02 16.28
CA THR A 127 1.01 22.99 17.17
C THR A 127 2.50 22.79 16.92
N THR A 128 3.10 21.90 17.71
CA THR A 128 4.44 21.36 17.49
C THR A 128 4.31 19.88 17.17
N VAL A 129 5.02 19.41 16.16
CA VAL A 129 5.07 18.00 15.77
C VAL A 129 6.48 17.46 15.92
N THR A 130 6.56 16.15 16.15
CA THR A 130 7.80 15.44 16.42
C THR A 130 8.13 14.47 15.29
N GLY A 131 9.42 14.34 14.97
CA GLY A 131 9.97 13.37 14.04
C GLY A 131 11.21 12.68 14.63
N TYR A 132 11.58 11.53 14.07
CA TYR A 132 12.64 10.68 14.61
C TYR A 132 13.67 10.34 13.54
N ASP A 133 14.95 10.59 13.84
CA ASP A 133 16.08 10.14 13.03
C ASP A 133 16.45 8.72 13.43
N ASN A 134 15.92 7.76 12.68
CA ASN A 134 16.14 6.34 12.87
C ASN A 134 17.39 5.82 12.12
N SER A 135 18.15 6.70 11.46
CA SER A 135 19.40 6.31 10.77
C SER A 135 20.57 6.10 11.73
N LEU A 136 20.43 6.61 12.96
CA LEU A 136 21.41 6.52 14.03
C LEU A 136 21.19 5.25 14.86
N SER A 137 22.26 4.76 15.51
CA SER A 137 22.19 3.62 16.43
C SER A 137 21.26 3.87 17.62
N GLU A 138 21.13 5.14 18.01
CA GLU A 138 20.15 5.61 18.99
C GLU A 138 19.26 6.65 18.32
N PRO A 139 17.94 6.39 18.16
CA PRO A 139 17.04 7.31 17.49
C PRO A 139 17.04 8.69 18.15
N LYS A 140 17.19 9.73 17.34
CA LYS A 140 17.18 11.12 17.82
C LYS A 140 15.86 11.80 17.50
N GLU A 141 15.25 12.41 18.51
CA GLU A 141 14.02 13.18 18.38
C GLU A 141 14.29 14.61 17.89
N TYR A 142 13.44 15.09 16.98
CA TYR A 142 13.38 16.47 16.52
C TYR A 142 11.95 17.00 16.60
N SER A 143 11.78 18.29 16.85
CA SER A 143 10.46 18.93 16.87
C SER A 143 10.45 20.20 16.03
N ILE A 144 9.30 20.52 15.46
CA ILE A 144 9.07 21.73 14.67
C ILE A 144 7.66 22.27 14.90
N ARG A 145 7.50 23.60 14.91
CA ARG A 145 6.15 24.19 14.90
C ARG A 145 5.52 24.06 13.53
N CYS A 146 4.21 23.89 13.50
CA CYS A 146 3.44 23.90 12.27
C CYS A 146 2.03 24.45 12.50
N SER A 147 1.39 24.79 11.39
CA SER A 147 -0.01 25.18 11.31
C SER A 147 -0.75 24.16 10.46
N ILE A 148 -1.85 23.63 11.00
CA ILE A 148 -2.76 22.68 10.35
C ILE A 148 -3.97 23.45 9.83
N TYR A 149 -4.33 23.22 8.57
CA TYR A 149 -5.43 23.87 7.87
C TYR A 149 -6.40 22.83 7.32
N ALA A 150 -7.67 23.21 7.22
CA ALA A 150 -8.64 22.50 6.41
C ALA A 150 -8.32 22.70 4.92
N LEU A 151 -8.87 21.83 4.09
CA LEU A 151 -8.84 21.95 2.63
C LEU A 151 -10.22 22.35 2.10
N ASN A 152 -10.26 23.24 1.11
CA ASN A 152 -11.50 23.70 0.52
C ASN A 152 -12.24 22.54 -0.16
N LYS A 153 -13.46 22.28 0.32
CA LYS A 153 -14.37 21.19 -0.11
C LYS A 153 -13.89 19.77 0.21
N ILE A 154 -12.82 19.58 0.99
CA ILE A 154 -12.39 18.25 1.45
C ILE A 154 -12.67 18.15 2.94
N LEU A 155 -13.26 17.03 3.34
CA LEU A 155 -13.55 16.75 4.74
C LEU A 155 -12.22 16.60 5.51
N PRO A 156 -12.01 17.31 6.63
CA PRO A 156 -10.79 17.18 7.41
C PRO A 156 -10.48 15.75 7.84
N ASP A 157 -11.50 14.94 8.10
CA ASP A 157 -11.35 13.52 8.46
C ASP A 157 -10.69 12.68 7.34
N CYS A 158 -10.66 13.18 6.09
CA CYS A 158 -9.95 12.54 4.98
C CYS A 158 -8.53 13.08 4.83
N ALA A 159 -8.38 14.41 4.83
CA ALA A 159 -7.10 15.06 4.60
C ALA A 159 -7.04 16.48 5.18
N ILE A 160 -5.85 16.85 5.64
CA ILE A 160 -5.52 18.19 6.15
C ILE A 160 -4.30 18.72 5.40
N ALA A 161 -4.10 20.04 5.45
CA ALA A 161 -2.90 20.69 4.94
C ALA A 161 -2.01 21.15 6.10
N VAL A 162 -0.70 20.98 5.97
CA VAL A 162 0.27 21.36 6.99
C VAL A 162 1.31 22.31 6.43
N LYS A 163 1.49 23.44 7.12
CA LYS A 163 2.56 24.42 6.85
C LYS A 163 3.53 24.42 8.02
N PHE A 164 4.79 24.08 7.76
CA PHE A 164 5.84 24.06 8.77
C PHE A 164 6.42 25.45 9.02
N GLU A 165 6.89 25.72 10.23
CA GLU A 165 7.58 26.96 10.58
C GLU A 165 8.81 27.16 9.68
N GLY A 166 8.95 28.37 9.13
CA GLY A 166 10.02 28.69 8.19
C GLY A 166 9.86 28.11 6.79
N GLN A 167 8.72 27.47 6.48
CA GLN A 167 8.36 27.04 5.13
C GLN A 167 7.20 27.89 4.60
N ASP A 168 7.21 28.20 3.30
CA ASP A 168 6.10 28.93 2.64
C ASP A 168 5.05 28.02 2.02
N LYS A 169 5.31 26.71 2.01
CA LYS A 169 4.55 25.68 1.30
C LYS A 169 3.61 24.89 2.22
N TYR A 170 2.57 24.33 1.63
CA TYR A 170 1.59 23.46 2.30
C TYR A 170 1.72 22.03 1.79
N TYR A 171 1.63 21.07 2.70
CA TYR A 171 1.78 19.64 2.38
C TYR A 171 0.53 18.85 2.78
N PRO A 172 0.10 17.87 1.96
CA PRO A 172 -1.06 17.04 2.27
C PRO A 172 -0.72 15.98 3.30
N TYR A 173 -1.57 15.85 4.31
CA TYR A 173 -1.52 14.79 5.32
C TYR A 173 -2.85 14.05 5.28
N LEU A 174 -2.79 12.74 5.05
CA LEU A 174 -3.93 11.88 4.75
C LEU A 174 -4.27 11.02 5.97
N ASN A 175 -5.55 10.92 6.28
CA ASN A 175 -6.05 9.86 7.16
C ASN A 175 -6.21 8.59 6.32
N VAL A 176 -5.18 7.74 6.30
CA VAL A 176 -5.19 6.50 5.52
C VAL A 176 -6.25 5.49 6.01
N PHE A 177 -6.73 5.66 7.24
CA PHE A 177 -7.77 4.85 7.88
C PHE A 177 -9.18 5.41 7.71
N TYR A 178 -9.35 6.45 6.89
CA TYR A 178 -10.69 6.97 6.60
C TYR A 178 -11.54 5.91 5.90
N VAL A 179 -12.70 5.60 6.47
CA VAL A 179 -13.66 4.64 5.91
C VAL A 179 -14.94 5.38 5.49
N PRO A 180 -15.20 5.59 4.18
CA PRO A 180 -16.44 6.20 3.73
C PRO A 180 -17.63 5.28 4.02
N LYS A 181 -18.77 5.86 4.42
CA LYS A 181 -20.00 5.07 4.68
C LYS A 181 -20.70 4.61 3.42
N THR A 182 -20.66 5.45 2.39
CA THR A 182 -21.30 5.24 1.10
C THR A 182 -20.40 5.72 -0.03
N LEU A 183 -20.67 5.29 -1.26
CA LEU A 183 -19.99 5.79 -2.44
C LEU A 183 -20.17 7.31 -2.58
N GLY A 184 -21.35 7.83 -2.23
CA GLY A 184 -21.61 9.27 -2.16
C GLY A 184 -20.73 10.00 -1.16
N SER A 185 -20.54 9.43 0.05
CA SER A 185 -19.59 9.98 1.03
C SER A 185 -18.17 9.98 0.47
N PHE A 186 -17.70 8.86 -0.08
CA PHE A 186 -16.39 8.78 -0.72
C PHE A 186 -16.16 9.86 -1.78
N ILE A 187 -17.16 10.08 -2.63
CA ILE A 187 -17.14 11.12 -3.68
C ILE A 187 -17.12 12.53 -3.08
N ASN A 188 -18.00 12.81 -2.13
CA ASN A 188 -18.21 14.16 -1.61
C ASN A 188 -17.10 14.58 -0.65
N ASP A 189 -16.66 13.69 0.24
CA ASP A 189 -15.70 14.00 1.29
C ASP A 189 -14.30 14.30 0.73
N LEU A 190 -13.99 13.75 -0.45
CA LEU A 190 -12.75 14.02 -1.19
C LEU A 190 -12.93 15.01 -2.36
N ASN A 191 -14.15 15.50 -2.57
CA ASN A 191 -14.53 16.32 -3.72
C ASN A 191 -14.15 15.67 -5.07
N LEU A 192 -14.30 14.34 -5.19
CA LEU A 192 -13.81 13.58 -6.35
C LEU A 192 -14.39 14.08 -7.66
N ARG A 193 -15.60 14.61 -7.69
CA ARG A 193 -16.22 15.10 -8.94
C ARG A 193 -15.40 16.20 -9.62
N GLU A 194 -14.73 17.05 -8.84
CA GLU A 194 -13.90 18.15 -9.35
C GLU A 194 -12.39 17.84 -9.27
N ASN A 195 -12.01 16.74 -8.63
CA ASN A 195 -10.65 16.49 -8.15
C ASN A 195 -10.03 15.17 -8.64
N LEU A 196 -10.88 14.23 -9.07
CA LEU A 196 -10.47 12.95 -9.62
C LEU A 196 -10.10 13.10 -11.09
N GLU A 197 -8.99 12.49 -11.48
CA GLU A 197 -8.57 12.35 -12.86
C GLU A 197 -8.34 10.87 -13.16
N PHE A 198 -9.01 10.38 -14.20
CA PHE A 198 -8.77 9.04 -14.73
C PHE A 198 -7.62 9.07 -15.72
N ASN A 199 -6.67 8.15 -15.53
CA ASN A 199 -5.76 7.79 -16.61
C ASN A 199 -6.52 6.95 -17.65
N ASN A 200 -6.17 7.10 -18.92
CA ASN A 200 -6.84 6.38 -20.00
C ASN A 200 -6.25 4.98 -20.23
N ILE A 201 -5.28 4.57 -19.43
CA ILE A 201 -4.70 3.22 -19.44
C ILE A 201 -5.46 2.37 -18.43
N ILE A 202 -5.98 1.24 -18.90
CA ILE A 202 -6.75 0.26 -18.14
C ILE A 202 -6.02 -1.08 -18.22
N GLU A 203 -5.80 -1.73 -17.07
CA GLU A 203 -5.26 -3.07 -17.00
C GLU A 203 -6.41 -4.07 -16.82
N TYR A 204 -6.36 -5.19 -17.54
CA TYR A 204 -7.36 -6.24 -17.51
C TYR A 204 -6.65 -7.59 -17.41
N SER A 205 -6.88 -8.31 -16.31
CA SER A 205 -6.26 -9.61 -16.05
C SER A 205 -7.34 -10.69 -16.07
N PHE A 206 -7.10 -11.75 -16.84
CA PHE A 206 -8.02 -12.87 -16.93
C PHE A 206 -7.29 -14.18 -17.17
N ILE A 207 -7.94 -15.28 -16.80
CA ILE A 207 -7.41 -16.62 -16.99
C ILE A 207 -7.95 -17.18 -18.32
N GLN A 208 -7.05 -17.64 -19.19
CA GLN A 208 -7.40 -18.34 -20.42
C GLN A 208 -6.50 -19.56 -20.59
N LYS A 209 -7.10 -20.75 -20.75
CA LYS A 209 -6.35 -22.01 -20.96
C LYS A 209 -5.23 -22.23 -19.95
N ASN A 210 -5.49 -21.95 -18.67
CA ASN A 210 -4.53 -22.12 -17.58
C ASN A 210 -3.34 -21.13 -17.62
N GLU A 211 -3.46 -20.03 -18.36
CA GLU A 211 -2.54 -18.89 -18.34
C GLU A 211 -3.26 -17.67 -17.74
N LEU A 212 -2.60 -16.94 -16.84
CA LEU A 212 -2.99 -15.59 -16.48
C LEU A 212 -2.46 -14.64 -17.55
N ILE A 213 -3.36 -13.91 -18.20
CA ILE A 213 -3.03 -12.94 -19.24
C ILE A 213 -3.39 -11.55 -18.71
N THR A 214 -2.43 -10.62 -18.75
CA THR A 214 -2.68 -9.21 -18.46
C THR A 214 -2.62 -8.41 -19.75
N MET A 215 -3.73 -7.76 -20.06
CA MET A 215 -3.90 -6.84 -21.16
C MET A 215 -3.83 -5.41 -20.65
N LYS A 216 -3.21 -4.54 -21.43
CA LYS A 216 -3.27 -3.09 -21.29
C LYS A 216 -4.13 -2.52 -22.41
N TYR A 217 -5.20 -1.82 -22.05
CA TYR A 217 -6.06 -1.07 -22.96
C TYR A 217 -5.79 0.42 -22.83
N THR A 218 -5.69 1.12 -23.96
CA THR A 218 -5.70 2.58 -24.01
C THR A 218 -7.05 3.05 -24.54
N LEU A 219 -7.81 3.78 -23.72
CA LEU A 219 -9.08 4.39 -24.12
C LEU A 219 -8.85 5.74 -24.83
N PRO A 220 -9.65 6.05 -25.87
CA PRO A 220 -9.61 7.36 -26.52
C PRO A 220 -10.20 8.48 -25.65
N SER A 221 -11.10 8.15 -24.72
CA SER A 221 -11.68 9.07 -23.74
C SER A 221 -12.05 8.32 -22.45
N THR A 222 -11.95 9.02 -21.31
CA THR A 222 -12.33 8.54 -19.98
C THR A 222 -13.68 9.09 -19.51
N ASP A 223 -14.40 9.85 -20.34
CA ASP A 223 -15.62 10.58 -19.95
C ASP A 223 -16.71 9.68 -19.38
N ASN A 224 -16.83 8.46 -19.91
CA ASN A 224 -17.87 7.51 -19.49
C ASN A 224 -17.54 6.77 -18.19
N ILE A 225 -16.27 6.73 -17.75
CA ILE A 225 -15.85 5.91 -16.60
C ILE A 225 -16.60 6.33 -15.34
N TRP A 226 -16.78 7.65 -15.15
CA TRP A 226 -17.50 8.19 -14.01
C TRP A 226 -18.93 7.66 -13.94
N ASP A 227 -19.70 7.74 -15.03
CA ASP A 227 -21.11 7.35 -15.01
C ASP A 227 -21.28 5.83 -14.87
N MET A 228 -20.34 5.05 -15.41
CA MET A 228 -20.36 3.59 -15.31
C MET A 228 -20.05 3.09 -13.90
N LEU A 229 -19.09 3.71 -13.20
CA LEU A 229 -18.57 3.20 -11.93
C LEU A 229 -19.02 4.00 -10.70
N LEU A 230 -19.22 5.31 -10.82
CA LEU A 230 -19.36 6.24 -9.69
C LEU A 230 -20.76 6.92 -9.60
N SER A 231 -21.72 6.52 -10.42
CA SER A 231 -23.05 7.16 -10.49
C SER A 231 -23.98 6.82 -9.33
N ASP A 232 -23.85 5.63 -8.74
CA ASP A 232 -24.75 5.17 -7.67
C ASP A 232 -24.24 5.56 -6.28
N VAL A 233 -24.54 6.80 -5.89
CA VAL A 233 -24.05 7.39 -4.64
C VAL A 233 -24.57 6.72 -3.37
N ASN A 234 -25.60 5.87 -3.45
CA ASN A 234 -26.23 5.25 -2.28
C ASN A 234 -25.60 3.91 -1.88
N LEU A 235 -24.68 3.38 -2.69
CA LEU A 235 -24.01 2.12 -2.39
C LEU A 235 -23.26 2.21 -1.07
N LYS A 236 -23.53 1.25 -0.18
CA LYS A 236 -22.85 1.15 1.11
C LYS A 236 -21.45 0.61 0.93
N ASN A 237 -20.55 1.07 1.80
CA ASN A 237 -19.24 0.47 1.87
C ASN A 237 -19.34 -0.96 2.40
N ALA A 238 -18.86 -1.89 1.60
CA ALA A 238 -18.95 -3.31 1.88
C ALA A 238 -18.19 -3.70 3.15
N GLU A 239 -17.11 -3.01 3.49
CA GLU A 239 -16.28 -3.30 4.67
C GLU A 239 -16.96 -2.94 5.99
N LEU A 240 -18.00 -2.10 5.95
CA LEU A 240 -18.78 -1.74 7.13
C LEU A 240 -19.95 -2.71 7.39
N GLU A 241 -20.19 -3.64 6.47
CA GLU A 241 -21.26 -4.62 6.58
C GLU A 241 -20.67 -5.97 7.02
N ASN A 242 -20.93 -6.35 8.27
CA ASN A 242 -20.47 -7.57 8.94
C ASN A 242 -18.94 -7.69 9.11
N GLU A 243 -18.43 -7.19 10.24
CA GLU A 243 -17.03 -7.32 10.69
C GLU A 243 -16.53 -8.78 10.85
N LEU A 244 -17.43 -9.78 10.80
CA LEU A 244 -17.14 -11.18 11.11
C LEU A 244 -17.00 -12.08 9.87
N GLU A 245 -17.40 -11.62 8.69
CA GLU A 245 -17.26 -12.36 7.44
C GLU A 245 -16.32 -11.59 6.52
N LEU A 246 -15.16 -12.18 6.22
CA LEU A 246 -14.32 -11.67 5.13
C LEU A 246 -15.18 -11.70 3.86
N LYS A 247 -15.55 -10.53 3.36
CA LYS A 247 -16.26 -10.45 2.09
C LYS A 247 -15.35 -10.96 0.99
N ASP A 248 -15.77 -12.02 0.32
CA ASP A 248 -15.13 -12.47 -0.89
C ASP A 248 -15.40 -11.45 -2.00
N THR A 249 -14.52 -10.45 -2.06
CA THR A 249 -14.54 -9.42 -3.10
C THR A 249 -14.12 -9.99 -4.45
N GLY A 250 -13.57 -11.21 -4.51
CA GLY A 250 -12.97 -11.79 -5.71
C GLY A 250 -11.67 -11.09 -6.10
N LEU A 251 -11.03 -11.57 -7.15
CA LEU A 251 -9.82 -10.94 -7.69
C LEU A 251 -10.16 -9.65 -8.44
N ASP A 252 -9.21 -8.71 -8.42
CA ASP A 252 -9.23 -7.54 -9.30
C ASP A 252 -9.26 -8.03 -10.75
N LEU A 253 -10.34 -7.69 -11.44
CA LEU A 253 -10.58 -8.07 -12.82
C LEU A 253 -10.00 -7.02 -13.77
N MET A 254 -10.36 -5.76 -13.53
CA MET A 254 -9.95 -4.63 -14.37
C MET A 254 -9.70 -3.41 -13.51
N SER A 255 -8.61 -2.68 -13.75
CA SER A 255 -8.22 -1.51 -12.96
C SER A 255 -7.83 -0.33 -13.84
N CYS A 256 -8.12 0.87 -13.37
CA CYS A 256 -7.62 2.10 -13.94
C CYS A 256 -6.82 2.88 -12.91
N SER A 257 -5.77 3.54 -13.38
CA SER A 257 -4.99 4.47 -12.56
C SER A 257 -5.76 5.78 -12.41
N ILE A 258 -5.83 6.30 -11.19
CA ILE A 258 -6.49 7.55 -10.83
C ILE A 258 -5.56 8.46 -10.03
N ASN A 259 -5.77 9.77 -10.19
CA ASN A 259 -5.12 10.82 -9.42
C ASN A 259 -6.18 11.65 -8.67
N VAL A 260 -5.85 12.12 -7.47
CA VAL A 260 -6.66 13.07 -6.69
C VAL A 260 -5.84 14.34 -6.46
N LYS A 261 -6.01 15.31 -7.37
CA LYS A 261 -5.05 16.41 -7.59
C LYS A 261 -4.78 17.28 -6.35
N LYS A 262 -5.83 17.70 -5.64
CA LYS A 262 -5.75 18.63 -4.50
C LYS A 262 -4.96 18.08 -3.31
N ILE A 263 -4.88 16.76 -3.17
CA ILE A 263 -4.20 16.09 -2.06
C ILE A 263 -2.97 15.31 -2.49
N GLY A 264 -2.52 15.50 -3.75
CA GLY A 264 -1.28 14.92 -4.25
C GLY A 264 -1.30 13.38 -4.33
N ILE A 265 -2.47 12.75 -4.33
CA ILE A 265 -2.58 11.31 -4.55
C ILE A 265 -2.43 11.06 -6.05
N LYS A 266 -1.49 10.19 -6.41
CA LYS A 266 -1.16 9.90 -7.80
C LYS A 266 -1.03 8.40 -8.01
N ASN A 267 -1.46 7.94 -9.17
CA ASN A 267 -1.31 6.57 -9.63
C ASN A 267 -1.83 5.53 -8.63
N ILE A 268 -3.03 5.77 -8.13
CA ILE A 268 -3.76 4.87 -7.26
C ILE A 268 -4.77 4.09 -8.10
N SER A 269 -5.12 2.89 -7.68
CA SER A 269 -6.07 2.01 -8.36
C SER A 269 -7.52 2.41 -8.06
N LEU A 270 -8.33 2.40 -9.11
CA LEU A 270 -9.77 2.17 -9.04
C LEU A 270 -10.04 0.90 -9.86
N ALA A 271 -10.46 -0.16 -9.19
CA ALA A 271 -10.63 -1.47 -9.81
C ALA A 271 -12.06 -1.97 -9.69
N VAL A 272 -12.42 -2.85 -10.61
CA VAL A 272 -13.60 -3.70 -10.50
C VAL A 272 -13.18 -5.14 -10.35
N THR A 273 -13.94 -5.91 -9.58
CA THR A 273 -13.65 -7.31 -9.28
C THR A 273 -14.60 -8.25 -9.99
N GLU A 274 -14.21 -9.52 -10.12
CA GLU A 274 -15.05 -10.56 -10.74
C GLU A 274 -16.40 -10.77 -10.03
N ASN A 275 -16.43 -10.53 -8.71
CA ASN A 275 -17.63 -10.68 -7.90
C ASN A 275 -18.53 -9.43 -7.88
N GLY A 276 -18.26 -8.41 -8.70
CA GLY A 276 -19.16 -7.26 -8.87
C GLY A 276 -18.87 -6.07 -7.95
N TYR A 277 -17.67 -5.97 -7.39
CA TYR A 277 -17.28 -4.85 -6.53
C TYR A 277 -16.49 -3.80 -7.31
N LEU A 278 -16.59 -2.56 -6.85
CA LEU A 278 -15.69 -1.43 -7.12
C LEU A 278 -14.79 -1.24 -5.91
N THR A 279 -13.49 -1.19 -6.11
CA THR A 279 -12.48 -1.03 -5.06
C THR A 279 -11.56 0.16 -5.38
N SER A 280 -11.05 0.84 -4.36
CA SER A 280 -9.99 1.83 -4.52
C SER A 280 -9.03 1.81 -3.34
N ASN A 281 -7.75 2.00 -3.61
CA ASN A 281 -6.71 2.17 -2.59
C ASN A 281 -6.33 3.65 -2.36
N ILE A 282 -7.24 4.61 -2.61
CA ILE A 282 -7.07 6.00 -2.14
C ILE A 282 -6.89 6.00 -0.61
N PHE A 283 -7.66 5.15 0.07
CA PHE A 283 -7.55 4.83 1.50
C PHE A 283 -7.57 3.31 1.67
N SER A 284 -7.42 2.82 2.91
CA SER A 284 -7.41 1.39 3.18
C SER A 284 -8.72 0.67 2.84
N SER A 285 -9.85 1.40 2.78
CA SER A 285 -11.18 0.81 2.97
C SER A 285 -12.29 1.41 2.10
N ALA A 286 -12.15 1.34 0.77
CA ALA A 286 -13.15 1.86 -0.17
C ALA A 286 -13.63 0.77 -1.14
N THR A 287 -14.60 -0.02 -0.69
CA THR A 287 -15.16 -1.17 -1.43
C THR A 287 -16.68 -1.05 -1.55
N PHE A 288 -17.24 -1.12 -2.76
CA PHE A 288 -18.68 -0.93 -3.00
C PHE A 288 -19.21 -2.00 -3.95
N TYR A 289 -20.30 -2.69 -3.59
CA TYR A 289 -20.93 -3.66 -4.50
C TYR A 289 -21.73 -2.92 -5.57
N ILE A 290 -21.21 -2.86 -6.79
CA ILE A 290 -21.87 -2.20 -7.95
C ILE A 290 -22.72 -3.18 -8.78
N GLY A 291 -22.58 -4.48 -8.51
CA GLY A 291 -23.27 -5.56 -9.21
C GLY A 291 -22.49 -6.07 -10.43
N LYS A 292 -22.54 -7.38 -10.64
CA LYS A 292 -21.81 -8.06 -11.73
C LYS A 292 -22.19 -7.51 -13.12
N GLU A 293 -23.46 -7.15 -13.33
CA GLU A 293 -23.92 -6.58 -14.60
C GLU A 293 -23.22 -5.26 -14.95
N LYS A 294 -22.97 -4.39 -13.95
CA LYS A 294 -22.23 -3.13 -14.18
C LYS A 294 -20.75 -3.39 -14.44
N VAL A 295 -20.15 -4.36 -13.75
CA VAL A 295 -18.77 -4.79 -14.02
C VAL A 295 -18.64 -5.33 -15.45
N ASP A 296 -19.50 -6.26 -15.85
CA ASP A 296 -19.50 -6.84 -17.19
C ASP A 296 -19.67 -5.73 -18.26
N ALA A 297 -20.58 -4.77 -18.03
CA ALA A 297 -20.79 -3.63 -18.93
C ALA A 297 -19.54 -2.73 -19.05
N PHE A 298 -18.83 -2.49 -17.94
CA PHE A 298 -17.58 -1.73 -17.94
C PHE A 298 -16.46 -2.47 -18.70
N VAL A 299 -16.32 -3.77 -18.46
CA VAL A 299 -15.36 -4.61 -19.18
C VAL A 299 -15.61 -4.60 -20.68
N ASP A 300 -16.87 -4.81 -21.09
CA ASP A 300 -17.29 -4.76 -22.50
C ASP A 300 -17.00 -3.40 -23.13
N TYR A 301 -17.27 -2.32 -22.40
CA TYR A 301 -16.96 -0.96 -22.86
C TYR A 301 -15.46 -0.78 -23.12
N VAL A 302 -14.60 -1.22 -22.20
CA VAL A 302 -13.14 -1.09 -22.35
C VAL A 302 -12.63 -1.91 -23.53
N ILE A 303 -13.07 -3.17 -23.65
CA ILE A 303 -12.66 -4.06 -24.75
C ILE A 303 -13.13 -3.51 -26.10
N LYS A 304 -14.36 -3.00 -26.18
CA LYS A 304 -14.95 -2.50 -27.43
C LYS A 304 -14.34 -1.18 -27.91
N ASN A 305 -14.00 -0.28 -26.98
CA ASN A 305 -13.60 1.09 -27.31
C ASN A 305 -12.09 1.35 -27.13
N GLY A 306 -11.38 0.50 -26.41
CA GLY A 306 -9.94 0.62 -26.16
C GLY A 306 -9.09 -0.09 -27.21
N THR A 307 -7.85 0.36 -27.36
CA THR A 307 -6.81 -0.38 -28.10
C THR A 307 -6.04 -1.26 -27.13
N GLY A 308 -6.19 -2.58 -27.26
CA GLY A 308 -5.61 -3.57 -26.33
C GLY A 308 -4.25 -4.13 -26.79
N THR A 309 -3.34 -4.33 -25.85
CA THR A 309 -2.05 -5.01 -26.04
C THR A 309 -1.78 -5.97 -24.89
N VAL A 310 -1.22 -7.14 -25.18
CA VAL A 310 -0.76 -8.07 -24.13
C VAL A 310 0.51 -7.48 -23.49
N ILE A 311 0.55 -7.42 -22.16
CA ILE A 311 1.72 -6.93 -21.41
C ILE A 311 2.35 -7.99 -20.49
N ALA A 312 1.60 -9.03 -20.12
CA ALA A 312 2.15 -10.16 -19.39
C ALA A 312 1.37 -11.45 -19.69
N ARG A 313 2.08 -12.58 -19.58
CA ARG A 313 1.51 -13.93 -19.55
C ARG A 313 2.27 -14.76 -18.52
N SER A 314 1.56 -15.55 -17.74
CA SER A 314 2.16 -16.51 -16.82
C SER A 314 1.32 -17.79 -16.78
N ASP A 315 1.98 -18.93 -16.92
CA ASP A 315 1.35 -20.23 -16.74
C ASP A 315 0.91 -20.39 -15.28
N ILE A 316 -0.35 -20.77 -15.09
CA ILE A 316 -0.88 -21.18 -13.78
C ILE A 316 -0.64 -22.68 -13.66
N SER A 317 0.61 -23.14 -13.73
CA SER A 317 0.90 -24.55 -13.49
C SER A 317 0.41 -24.91 -12.09
N ASN A 318 -0.47 -25.90 -11.97
CA ASN A 318 -0.94 -26.42 -10.69
C ASN A 318 0.29 -26.85 -9.87
N ASP A 319 0.71 -26.03 -8.92
CA ASP A 319 1.41 -26.55 -7.77
C ASP A 319 0.33 -27.31 -6.98
N THR A 320 0.20 -28.60 -7.27
CA THR A 320 -0.74 -29.49 -6.60
C THR A 320 -0.36 -29.60 -5.14
N ASP A 321 -0.93 -28.74 -4.29
CA ASP A 321 -1.58 -29.19 -3.07
C ASP A 321 -2.72 -28.24 -2.67
N SER A 322 -3.87 -28.83 -2.37
CA SER A 322 -5.17 -28.24 -2.02
C SER A 322 -6.02 -27.60 -3.14
N SER A 323 -7.17 -28.22 -3.34
CA SER A 323 -8.20 -27.96 -4.33
C SER A 323 -9.07 -26.75 -4.00
N GLU A 324 -9.25 -25.81 -4.93
CA GLU A 324 -10.53 -25.09 -5.11
C GLU A 324 -10.77 -24.81 -6.60
N THR A 325 -12.03 -24.95 -7.01
CA THR A 325 -12.46 -25.05 -8.40
C THR A 325 -12.68 -23.64 -8.97
N ILE A 326 -11.79 -23.16 -9.84
CA ILE A 326 -11.97 -21.88 -10.53
C ILE A 326 -13.01 -22.06 -11.65
N THR A 327 -14.20 -21.49 -11.48
CA THR A 327 -15.24 -21.46 -12.52
C THR A 327 -14.91 -20.48 -13.63
N SER A 328 -15.03 -20.94 -14.87
CA SER A 328 -14.64 -20.24 -16.09
C SER A 328 -15.51 -19.01 -16.40
N GLY A 329 -14.91 -17.83 -16.36
CA GLY A 329 -15.38 -16.65 -17.09
C GLY A 329 -15.22 -16.85 -18.61
N SER A 330 -16.25 -16.50 -19.38
CA SER A 330 -16.23 -16.67 -20.84
C SER A 330 -15.19 -15.73 -21.47
N ALA A 331 -14.25 -16.32 -22.22
CA ALA A 331 -13.28 -15.56 -23.02
C ALA A 331 -13.99 -14.64 -24.03
N PRO A 332 -13.48 -13.41 -24.28
CA PRO A 332 -13.99 -12.58 -25.36
C PRO A 332 -13.75 -13.28 -26.71
N LYS A 333 -14.76 -13.21 -27.58
CA LYS A 333 -14.66 -13.69 -28.97
C LYS A 333 -13.52 -12.94 -29.66
N THR A 334 -12.53 -13.68 -30.12
CA THR A 334 -11.43 -13.19 -30.95
C THR A 334 -11.97 -12.37 -32.12
N VAL A 335 -11.43 -11.16 -32.28
CA VAL A 335 -11.54 -10.39 -33.52
C VAL A 335 -10.80 -11.18 -34.58
N ASN A 336 -11.56 -11.96 -35.36
CA ASN A 336 -11.08 -12.51 -36.62
C ASN A 336 -10.87 -11.36 -37.59
N GLU A 337 -9.72 -11.42 -38.27
CA GLU A 337 -9.46 -10.98 -39.63
C GLU A 337 -10.61 -10.23 -40.32
N LEU A 338 -10.42 -8.94 -40.58
CA LEU A 338 -11.12 -8.21 -41.65
C LEU A 338 -10.26 -6.98 -42.02
N GLY A 339 -9.62 -7.03 -43.19
CA GLY A 339 -8.93 -5.89 -43.83
C GLY A 339 -7.58 -6.23 -44.42
#